data_AF-A0AA51MDV4-F1
#
_entry.id   AF-A0AA51MDV4-F1
#
_cell.length_a   1.000
_cell.length_b   1.000
_cell.length_c   1.000
_cell.angle_alpha   90.00
_cell.angle_beta   90.00
_cell.angle_gamma   90.00
#
_symmetry.space_group_name_H-M   'P 1'
#
loop_
_entity.id
_entity.type
_entity.pdbx_description
1 polymer ?
#
loop_
_entity_poly.entity_id
_entity_poly.type
_entity_poly.pdbx_seq_one_letter_code
_entity_poly.pdbx_strand_id
1 'polypeptide(L)'
;MTRMVAHGTNLGPLELTDGCWGVGDAARPGTRWVEFRPEGLLQHEPDSEGRLTPWSRIMIGIWFTWGEHSWGTKGRGAYTLRGKVAGRGTGWMHMTLRDPHENHQLRFDRHERPYRAVDVLRLETLMRRLVDDGRPHLLGDPEWLGRAVPHLTGGKNTWITNRALRRATAEAIETAG
;
A
#
# COMPACT_ATOMS: atom_id res chain seq x y z
N MET A 1 -20.31 -10.11 12.58
CA MET A 1 -19.10 -10.70 13.19
C MET A 1 -18.00 -9.64 13.15
N THR A 2 -17.59 -9.13 14.30
CA THR A 2 -16.50 -8.15 14.41
C THR A 2 -15.19 -8.86 14.13
N ARG A 3 -14.60 -8.66 12.95
CA ARG A 3 -13.39 -9.34 12.51
C ARG A 3 -12.19 -8.76 13.25
N MET A 4 -11.62 -9.53 14.17
CA MET A 4 -10.34 -9.20 14.81
C MET A 4 -9.25 -9.30 13.75
N VAL A 5 -8.73 -8.16 13.32
CA VAL A 5 -7.52 -8.11 12.51
C VAL A 5 -6.35 -8.31 13.46
N ALA A 6 -5.59 -9.39 13.29
CA ALA A 6 -4.43 -9.67 14.11
C ALA A 6 -3.39 -8.54 13.97
N HIS A 7 -2.72 -8.20 15.06
CA HIS A 7 -1.61 -7.25 15.01
C HIS A 7 -0.51 -7.81 14.08
N GLY A 8 -0.02 -6.99 13.14
CA GLY A 8 1.01 -7.39 12.17
C GLY A 8 0.50 -7.94 10.83
N THR A 9 -0.81 -8.02 10.60
CA THR A 9 -1.36 -8.50 9.30
C THR A 9 -1.85 -7.37 8.39
N ASN A 10 -1.67 -6.10 8.78
CA ASN A 10 -2.01 -4.95 7.94
C ASN A 10 -1.06 -3.76 8.17
N LEU A 11 -0.93 -2.90 7.18
CA LEU A 11 -0.24 -1.61 7.27
C LEU A 11 -1.01 -0.58 6.43
N GLY A 12 -1.95 0.13 7.08
CA GLY A 12 -2.81 1.08 6.38
C GLY A 12 -3.72 0.35 5.37
N PRO A 13 -3.60 0.61 4.05
CA PRO A 13 -4.40 -0.06 3.04
C PRO A 13 -3.87 -1.43 2.64
N LEU A 14 -2.63 -1.79 3.04
CA LEU A 14 -2.04 -3.11 2.83
C LEU A 14 -2.59 -4.10 3.87
N GLU A 15 -3.02 -5.28 3.44
CA GLU A 15 -3.48 -6.37 4.31
C GLU A 15 -3.07 -7.74 3.74
N LEU A 16 -2.80 -8.69 4.63
CA LEU A 16 -2.67 -10.10 4.30
C LEU A 16 -4.06 -10.75 4.29
N THR A 17 -4.50 -11.23 3.12
CA THR A 17 -5.76 -11.95 2.93
C THR A 17 -5.48 -13.26 2.21
N ASP A 18 -5.88 -14.38 2.80
CA ASP A 18 -5.72 -15.73 2.21
C ASP A 18 -4.30 -16.06 1.70
N GLY A 19 -3.29 -15.55 2.42
CA GLY A 19 -1.87 -15.76 2.07
C GLY A 19 -1.30 -14.74 1.07
N CYS A 20 -2.14 -13.90 0.48
CA CYS A 20 -1.74 -12.85 -0.44
C CYS A 20 -1.71 -11.48 0.26
N TRP A 21 -0.61 -10.74 0.08
CA TRP A 21 -0.56 -9.35 0.46
C TRP A 21 -1.17 -8.47 -0.63
N GLY A 22 -2.04 -7.55 -0.24
CA GLY A 22 -2.68 -6.67 -1.20
C GLY A 22 -3.16 -5.36 -0.62
N VAL A 23 -3.36 -4.38 -1.50
CA VAL A 23 -3.90 -3.06 -1.21
C VAL A 23 -5.38 -3.02 -1.60
N GLY A 24 -6.23 -2.74 -0.63
CA GLY A 24 -7.69 -2.74 -0.82
C GLY A 24 -8.38 -3.99 -0.28
N ASP A 25 -9.70 -3.95 -0.23
CA ASP A 25 -10.53 -4.95 0.44
C ASP A 25 -10.73 -6.20 -0.40
N ALA A 26 -9.73 -7.08 -0.42
CA ALA A 26 -9.77 -8.36 -1.14
C ALA A 26 -10.82 -9.35 -0.60
N ALA A 27 -11.19 -9.22 0.68
CA ALA A 27 -12.11 -10.13 1.34
C ALA A 27 -13.58 -9.89 0.94
N ARG A 28 -13.90 -8.73 0.35
CA ARG A 28 -15.23 -8.38 -0.10
C ARG A 28 -15.40 -8.75 -1.58
N PRO A 29 -16.35 -9.61 -1.95
CA PRO A 29 -16.60 -9.94 -3.35
C PRO A 29 -16.97 -8.70 -4.18
N GLY A 30 -16.52 -8.65 -5.43
CA GLY A 30 -16.83 -7.57 -6.37
C GLY A 30 -16.14 -6.23 -6.09
N THR A 31 -15.08 -6.23 -5.27
CA THR A 31 -14.22 -5.06 -5.06
C THR A 31 -13.02 -5.06 -5.99
N ARG A 32 -12.44 -3.88 -6.17
CA ARG A 32 -11.12 -3.71 -6.77
C ARG A 32 -10.05 -3.76 -5.71
N TRP A 33 -8.96 -4.48 -5.95
CA TRP A 33 -7.81 -4.49 -5.07
C TRP A 33 -6.54 -4.81 -5.87
N VAL A 34 -5.37 -4.54 -5.28
CA VAL A 34 -4.08 -4.76 -5.93
C VAL A 34 -3.32 -5.80 -5.14
N GLU A 35 -3.09 -6.96 -5.73
CA GLU A 35 -2.28 -8.03 -5.16
C GLU A 35 -0.80 -7.79 -5.45
N PHE A 36 0.04 -8.06 -4.45
CA PHE A 36 1.48 -7.98 -4.57
C PHE A 36 2.01 -9.39 -4.84
N ARG A 37 2.49 -9.62 -6.06
CA ARG A 37 3.01 -10.91 -6.52
C ARG A 37 4.51 -10.85 -6.80
N PRO A 38 5.23 -11.99 -6.84
CA PRO A 38 6.63 -12.02 -7.22
C PRO A 38 6.92 -11.37 -8.57
N GLU A 39 5.99 -11.43 -9.52
CA GLU A 39 6.14 -10.88 -10.87
C GLU A 39 5.83 -9.38 -10.94
N GLY A 40 4.95 -8.88 -10.07
CA GLY A 40 4.47 -7.51 -10.12
C GLY A 40 3.22 -7.23 -9.29
N LEU A 41 2.57 -6.12 -9.62
CA LEU A 41 1.28 -5.73 -9.05
C LEU A 41 0.15 -6.26 -9.93
N LEU A 42 -0.68 -7.16 -9.42
CA LEU A 42 -1.86 -7.64 -10.13
C LEU A 42 -3.09 -6.86 -9.64
N GLN A 43 -3.67 -6.05 -10.52
CA GLN A 43 -4.92 -5.37 -10.23
C GLN A 43 -6.09 -6.31 -10.50
N HIS A 44 -6.87 -6.59 -9.46
CA HIS A 44 -8.14 -7.30 -9.55
C HIS A 44 -9.27 -6.29 -9.76
N GLU A 45 -10.09 -6.52 -10.78
CA GLU A 45 -11.31 -5.76 -11.04
C GLU A 45 -12.50 -6.70 -11.20
N PRO A 46 -13.73 -6.27 -10.86
CA PRO A 46 -14.93 -7.05 -11.16
C PRO A 46 -14.97 -7.41 -12.64
N ASP A 47 -15.25 -8.68 -12.92
CA ASP A 47 -15.45 -9.20 -14.28
C ASP A 47 -14.22 -9.08 -15.22
N SER A 48 -13.01 -9.05 -14.65
CA SER A 48 -11.75 -9.02 -15.40
C SER A 48 -10.78 -10.08 -14.88
N GLU A 49 -9.97 -10.65 -15.78
CA GLU A 49 -8.85 -11.56 -15.41
C GLU A 49 -7.75 -10.85 -14.62
N GLY A 50 -7.84 -9.53 -14.50
CA GLY A 50 -6.89 -8.68 -13.81
C GLY A 50 -5.73 -8.25 -14.71
N ARG A 51 -5.04 -7.20 -14.28
CA ARG A 51 -3.93 -6.60 -15.06
C ARG A 51 -2.66 -6.61 -14.23
N LEU A 52 -1.64 -7.30 -14.76
CA LEU A 52 -0.32 -7.37 -14.14
C LEU A 52 0.56 -6.19 -14.60
N THR A 53 1.08 -5.44 -13.64
CA THR A 53 2.13 -4.44 -13.84
C THR A 53 3.44 -4.99 -13.29
N PRO A 54 4.38 -5.43 -14.14
CA PRO A 54 5.63 -6.03 -13.70
C PRO A 54 6.47 -5.10 -12.84
N TRP A 55 7.15 -5.63 -11.81
CA TRP A 55 8.09 -4.85 -10.99
C TRP A 55 9.17 -4.18 -11.82
N SER A 56 9.63 -4.86 -12.87
CA SER A 56 10.64 -4.37 -13.80
C SER A 56 10.18 -3.12 -14.56
N ARG A 57 8.88 -2.79 -14.61
CA ARG A 57 8.40 -1.57 -15.24
C ARG A 57 8.27 -0.40 -14.27
N ILE A 58 8.24 -0.65 -12.96
CA ILE A 58 8.04 0.41 -11.97
C ILE A 58 9.35 1.19 -11.80
N MET A 59 9.33 2.49 -12.09
CA MET A 59 10.51 3.34 -12.08
C MET A 59 10.56 4.26 -10.87
N ILE A 60 9.51 5.06 -10.64
CA ILE A 60 9.48 6.08 -9.58
C ILE A 60 8.19 5.97 -8.79
N GLY A 61 8.37 6.10 -7.46
CA GLY A 61 7.40 6.63 -6.50
C GLY A 61 6.05 5.94 -6.53
N ILE A 62 5.80 5.07 -5.55
CA ILE A 62 4.44 4.63 -5.26
C ILE A 62 3.84 5.56 -4.19
N TRP A 63 2.71 6.21 -4.50
CA TRP A 63 1.97 7.01 -3.53
C TRP A 63 0.46 6.79 -3.64
N PHE A 64 -0.27 7.16 -2.59
CA PHE A 64 -1.71 6.99 -2.52
C PHE A 64 -2.47 8.32 -2.58
N THR A 65 -3.66 8.26 -3.16
CA THR A 65 -4.67 9.31 -3.05
C THR A 65 -6.03 8.69 -2.73
N TRP A 66 -6.94 9.51 -2.21
CA TRP A 66 -8.21 9.07 -1.66
C TRP A 66 -9.36 9.81 -2.33
N GLY A 67 -10.37 9.09 -2.81
CA GLY A 67 -11.54 9.69 -3.46
C GLY A 67 -12.02 8.92 -4.70
N GLU A 68 -13.12 9.40 -5.25
CA GLU A 68 -13.75 8.81 -6.44
C GLU A 68 -12.94 9.03 -7.72
N HIS A 69 -12.30 10.20 -7.85
CA HIS A 69 -11.46 10.54 -8.99
C HIS A 69 -9.99 10.51 -8.62
N SER A 70 -9.16 10.05 -9.55
CA SER A 70 -7.72 9.96 -9.33
C SER A 70 -7.01 11.33 -9.39
N TRP A 71 -7.64 12.33 -10.03
CA TRP A 71 -7.19 13.72 -10.12
C TRP A 71 -7.94 14.68 -9.16
N GLY A 72 -8.81 14.15 -8.29
CA GLY A 72 -9.61 14.93 -7.34
C GLY A 72 -8.75 15.70 -6.33
N THR A 73 -8.77 17.03 -6.45
CA THR A 73 -7.84 17.99 -5.85
C THR A 73 -8.16 18.34 -4.38
N LYS A 74 -7.57 17.63 -3.41
CA LYS A 74 -6.91 18.19 -2.20
C LYS A 74 -5.85 17.16 -1.71
N GLY A 75 -4.58 17.51 -1.91
CA GLY A 75 -3.38 16.63 -1.91
C GLY A 75 -3.30 15.51 -0.87
N ARG A 76 -2.80 14.33 -1.30
CA ARG A 76 -2.63 13.11 -0.47
C ARG A 76 -3.89 12.64 0.29
N GLY A 77 -5.05 13.14 -0.17
CA GLY A 77 -6.37 13.12 0.45
C GLY A 77 -6.43 13.75 1.85
N ALA A 78 -7.66 14.08 2.28
CA ALA A 78 -7.88 14.70 3.57
C ALA A 78 -7.61 13.69 4.70
N TYR A 79 -6.84 14.09 5.71
CA TYR A 79 -6.72 13.36 6.96
C TYR A 79 -7.60 14.04 8.00
N THR A 80 -8.39 13.25 8.74
CA THR A 80 -9.13 13.74 9.91
C THR A 80 -8.18 14.29 10.96
N LEU A 81 -8.68 15.15 11.86
CA LEU A 81 -7.91 15.70 13.00
C LEU A 81 -7.26 14.60 13.87
N ARG A 82 -7.82 13.38 13.86
CA ARG A 82 -7.27 12.20 14.53
C ARG A 82 -6.19 11.45 13.72
N GLY A 83 -5.70 12.03 12.63
CA GLY A 83 -4.65 11.44 11.78
C GLY A 83 -5.12 10.19 11.03
N LYS A 84 -6.41 10.08 10.69
CA LYS A 84 -6.97 9.00 9.87
C LYS A 84 -7.33 9.50 8.48
N VAL A 85 -7.21 8.66 7.46
CA VAL A 85 -7.69 8.96 6.11
C VAL A 85 -9.19 9.26 6.16
N ALA A 86 -9.59 10.44 5.67
CA ALA A 86 -10.97 10.89 5.65
C ALA A 86 -11.76 10.25 4.48
N GLY A 87 -13.08 10.25 4.61
CA GLY A 87 -14.01 9.68 3.64
C GLY A 87 -14.10 8.15 3.68
N ARG A 88 -15.12 7.63 3.01
CA ARG A 88 -15.32 6.21 2.68
C ARG A 88 -15.24 6.06 1.15
N GLY A 89 -14.98 4.85 0.63
CA GLY A 89 -15.02 4.57 -0.81
C GLY A 89 -13.68 4.11 -1.39
N THR A 90 -13.29 4.66 -2.53
CA THR A 90 -12.15 4.21 -3.34
C THR A 90 -10.83 4.93 -2.95
N GLY A 91 -9.71 4.24 -3.16
CA GLY A 91 -8.35 4.79 -3.18
C GLY A 91 -7.65 4.52 -4.51
N TRP A 92 -6.59 5.27 -4.76
CA TRP A 92 -5.77 5.16 -5.97
C TRP A 92 -4.31 5.02 -5.58
N MET A 93 -3.65 4.02 -6.15
CA MET A 93 -2.21 3.80 -6.07
C MET A 93 -1.57 4.31 -7.35
N HIS A 94 -0.71 5.30 -7.23
CA HIS A 94 -0.02 5.95 -8.35
C HIS A 94 1.41 5.47 -8.44
N MET A 95 1.93 5.37 -9.66
CA MET A 95 3.32 5.04 -9.94
C MET A 95 3.73 5.56 -11.31
N THR A 96 5.03 5.70 -11.54
CA THR A 96 5.57 5.95 -12.89
C THR A 96 6.15 4.66 -13.45
N LEU A 97 5.70 4.28 -14.65
CA LEU A 97 6.23 3.14 -15.39
C LEU A 97 7.27 3.60 -16.41
N ARG A 98 8.22 2.72 -16.72
CA ARG A 98 9.15 2.84 -17.85
C ARG A 98 8.70 1.99 -19.03
N ASP A 99 9.22 2.34 -20.20
CA ASP A 99 9.10 1.60 -21.46
C ASP A 99 7.65 1.30 -21.90
N PRO A 100 6.83 2.32 -22.24
CA PRO A 100 7.14 3.76 -22.29
C PRO A 100 6.98 4.46 -20.93
N HIS A 101 7.48 5.70 -20.86
CA HIS A 101 7.29 6.55 -19.67
C HIS A 101 5.84 6.99 -19.54
N GLU A 102 5.14 6.45 -18.54
CA GLU A 102 3.74 6.79 -18.31
C GLU A 102 3.40 6.86 -16.82
N ASN A 103 2.46 7.75 -16.49
CA ASN A 103 1.85 7.79 -15.16
C ASN A 103 0.77 6.72 -15.11
N HIS A 104 0.97 5.73 -14.24
CA HIS A 104 0.07 4.60 -14.08
C HIS A 104 -0.65 4.66 -12.74
N GLN A 105 -1.93 4.26 -12.75
CA GLN A 105 -2.84 4.46 -11.63
C GLN A 105 -3.68 3.20 -11.47
N LEU A 106 -3.59 2.58 -10.29
CA LEU A 106 -4.39 1.40 -9.94
C LEU A 106 -5.48 1.81 -8.95
N ARG A 107 -6.73 1.52 -9.31
CA ARG A 107 -7.88 1.77 -8.45
C ARG A 107 -8.06 0.60 -7.48
N PHE A 108 -8.34 0.91 -6.22
CA PHE A 108 -8.72 -0.09 -5.22
C PHE A 108 -9.87 0.41 -4.34
N ASP A 109 -10.69 -0.50 -3.84
CA ASP A 109 -11.74 -0.21 -2.89
C ASP A 109 -11.22 -0.37 -1.47
N ARG A 110 -11.53 0.59 -0.60
CA ARG A 110 -10.98 0.63 0.75
C ARG A 110 -11.72 -0.36 1.66
N HIS A 111 -10.98 -0.91 2.61
CA HIS A 111 -11.54 -1.63 3.74
C HIS A 111 -12.53 -0.75 4.51
N GLU A 112 -13.50 -1.38 5.18
CA GLU A 112 -14.44 -0.68 6.07
C GLU A 112 -13.73 0.03 7.24
N ARG A 113 -12.57 -0.51 7.66
CA ARG A 113 -11.75 0.10 8.73
C ARG A 113 -11.09 1.40 8.26
N PRO A 114 -11.00 2.42 9.11
CA PRO A 114 -10.27 3.63 8.76
C PRO A 114 -8.75 3.40 8.81
N TYR A 115 -8.03 3.92 7.81
CA TYR A 115 -6.57 3.87 7.80
C TYR A 115 -5.96 5.01 8.61
N ARG A 116 -4.90 4.73 9.36
CA ARG A 116 -4.06 5.76 9.98
C ARG A 116 -3.15 6.37 8.91
N ALA A 117 -3.08 7.69 8.87
CA ALA A 117 -2.20 8.44 7.97
C ALA A 117 -0.75 7.98 8.07
N VAL A 118 -0.29 7.73 9.30
CA VAL A 118 1.06 7.24 9.57
C VAL A 118 1.33 5.87 8.95
N ASP A 119 0.36 4.97 8.95
CA ASP A 119 0.55 3.63 8.42
C ASP A 119 0.55 3.65 6.87
N VAL A 120 -0.25 4.54 6.27
CA VAL A 120 -0.14 4.86 4.83
C VAL A 120 1.25 5.40 4.49
N LEU A 121 1.75 6.39 5.24
CA LEU A 121 3.05 7.01 4.96
C LEU A 121 4.22 6.03 5.16
N ARG A 122 4.12 5.11 6.12
CA ARG A 122 5.09 4.02 6.29
C ARG A 122 5.10 3.09 5.08
N LEU A 123 3.91 2.69 4.60
CA LEU A 123 3.79 1.88 3.40
C LEU A 123 4.36 2.59 2.16
N GLU A 124 4.00 3.86 1.93
CA GLU A 124 4.57 4.66 0.83
C GLU A 124 6.10 4.75 0.92
N THR A 125 6.63 4.96 2.12
CA THR A 125 8.07 5.08 2.33
C THR A 125 8.79 3.75 2.08
N LEU A 126 8.22 2.63 2.55
CA LEU A 126 8.74 1.27 2.30
C LEU A 126 8.80 0.98 0.81
N MET A 127 7.67 1.13 0.11
CA MET A 127 7.58 0.84 -1.31
C MET A 127 8.53 1.71 -2.12
N ARG A 128 8.55 3.03 -1.85
CA ARG A 128 9.48 3.94 -2.52
C ARG A 128 10.93 3.53 -2.28
N ARG A 129 11.30 3.19 -1.05
CA ARG A 129 12.67 2.80 -0.72
C ARG A 129 13.08 1.53 -1.46
N LEU A 130 12.21 0.53 -1.54
CA LEU A 130 12.50 -0.71 -2.26
C LEU A 130 12.62 -0.49 -3.77
N VAL A 131 11.80 0.38 -4.35
CA VAL A 131 11.93 0.79 -5.76
C VAL A 131 13.26 1.52 -5.98
N ASP A 132 13.57 2.53 -5.14
CA ASP A 132 14.81 3.31 -5.22
C ASP A 132 16.07 2.43 -5.05
N ASP A 133 16.00 1.41 -4.19
CA ASP A 133 17.08 0.45 -3.95
C ASP A 133 17.15 -0.65 -5.04
N GLY A 134 16.29 -0.63 -6.06
CA GLY A 134 16.26 -1.64 -7.13
C GLY A 134 15.77 -3.03 -6.68
N ARG A 135 15.07 -3.10 -5.54
CA ARG A 135 14.53 -4.34 -4.95
C ARG A 135 12.99 -4.36 -4.84
N PRO A 136 12.21 -3.91 -5.86
CA PRO A 136 10.76 -3.91 -5.78
C PRO A 136 10.15 -5.32 -5.66
N HIS A 137 10.86 -6.35 -6.13
CA HIS A 137 10.43 -7.75 -6.04
C HIS A 137 10.20 -8.24 -4.60
N LEU A 138 10.85 -7.64 -3.60
CA LEU A 138 10.63 -7.98 -2.18
C LEU A 138 9.22 -7.64 -1.70
N LEU A 139 8.54 -6.70 -2.37
CA LEU A 139 7.11 -6.44 -2.13
C LEU A 139 6.24 -7.61 -2.60
N GLY A 140 6.72 -8.41 -3.55
CA GLY A 140 6.05 -9.60 -4.03
C GLY A 140 6.32 -10.87 -3.21
N ASP A 141 7.20 -10.80 -2.21
CA ASP A 141 7.54 -11.92 -1.32
C ASP A 141 6.64 -11.87 -0.07
N PRO A 142 5.69 -12.82 0.09
CA PRO A 142 4.75 -12.81 1.19
C PRO A 142 5.39 -13.03 2.56
N GLU A 143 6.47 -13.82 2.63
CA GLU A 143 7.17 -14.09 3.87
C GLU A 143 7.99 -12.87 4.29
N TRP A 144 8.66 -12.23 3.32
CA TRP A 144 9.40 -11.00 3.56
C TRP A 144 8.48 -9.88 4.06
N LEU A 145 7.33 -9.66 3.41
CA LEU A 145 6.33 -8.71 3.89
C LEU A 145 5.76 -9.11 5.26
N GLY A 146 5.57 -10.40 5.50
CA GLY A 146 5.16 -10.96 6.79
C GLY A 146 6.11 -10.63 7.92
N ARG A 147 7.41 -10.51 7.65
CA ARG A 147 8.41 -10.04 8.60
C ARG A 147 8.43 -8.51 8.71
N ALA A 148 8.43 -7.80 7.58
CA ALA A 148 8.58 -6.34 7.55
C ALA A 148 7.38 -5.58 8.15
N VAL A 149 6.15 -6.01 7.85
CA VAL A 149 4.92 -5.30 8.23
C VAL A 149 4.78 -5.16 9.75
N PRO A 150 4.92 -6.22 10.58
CA PRO A 150 4.86 -6.12 12.03
C PRO A 150 5.74 -5.02 12.63
N HIS A 151 6.97 -4.83 12.12
CA HIS A 151 7.90 -3.78 12.58
C HIS A 151 7.42 -2.36 12.25
N LEU A 152 6.63 -2.21 11.18
CA LEU A 152 6.04 -0.94 10.78
C LEU A 152 4.70 -0.69 11.48
N THR A 153 4.01 -1.73 11.94
CA THR A 153 2.77 -1.60 12.72
C THR A 153 3.03 -1.12 14.15
N GLY A 154 2.08 -0.38 14.74
CA GLY A 154 2.06 -0.16 16.19
C GLY A 154 2.93 0.98 16.75
N GLY A 155 3.66 1.75 15.95
CA GLY A 155 4.42 2.89 16.49
C GLY A 155 3.53 4.01 17.04
N LYS A 156 3.88 4.51 18.24
CA LYS A 156 3.17 5.55 19.05
C LYS A 156 3.13 6.96 18.43
N ASN A 157 3.72 7.18 17.26
CA ASN A 157 3.93 8.53 16.75
C ASN A 157 2.65 9.11 16.15
N THR A 158 1.96 9.91 16.96
CA THR A 158 0.93 10.88 16.54
C THR A 158 1.53 11.96 15.64
N TRP A 159 2.85 12.20 15.74
CA TRP A 159 3.62 13.00 14.79
C TRP A 159 4.83 12.25 14.25
N ILE A 160 4.93 12.12 12.92
CA ILE A 160 6.02 11.40 12.28
C ILE A 160 6.86 12.40 11.47
N THR A 161 8.14 12.50 11.79
CA THR A 161 9.10 13.23 10.96
C THR A 161 9.57 12.33 9.82
N ASN A 162 9.98 12.92 8.70
CA ASN A 162 10.59 12.16 7.59
C ASN A 162 11.79 11.33 8.05
N ARG A 163 12.56 11.81 9.03
CA ARG A 163 13.69 11.08 9.62
C ARG A 163 13.23 9.83 10.36
N ALA A 164 12.18 9.93 11.18
CA ALA A 164 11.63 8.79 11.91
C ALA A 164 11.02 7.74 10.96
N LEU A 165 10.35 8.16 9.88
CA LEU A 165 9.85 7.25 8.85
C LEU A 165 10.97 6.47 8.16
N ARG A 166 12.03 7.19 7.72
CA ARG A 166 13.19 6.56 7.07
C ARG A 166 13.87 5.55 7.98
N ARG A 167 14.04 5.89 9.27
CA ARG A 167 14.63 4.99 10.26
C ARG A 167 13.79 3.73 10.45
N ALA A 168 12.49 3.88 10.70
CA ALA A 168 11.60 2.72 10.87
C ALA A 168 11.55 1.82 9.62
N THR A 169 11.63 2.43 8.43
CA THR A 169 11.69 1.68 7.16
C THR A 169 13.01 0.92 7.02
N ALA A 170 14.15 1.54 7.36
CA ALA A 170 15.44 0.88 7.33
C ALA A 170 15.49 -0.30 8.31
N GLU A 171 15.05 -0.10 9.55
CA GLU A 171 14.98 -1.16 10.57
C GLU A 171 14.08 -2.33 10.11
N ALA A 172 12.94 -2.04 9.46
CA ALA A 172 12.06 -3.08 8.91
C ALA A 172 12.72 -3.85 7.75
N ILE A 173 13.45 -3.16 6.87
CA ILE A 173 14.18 -3.80 5.76
C ILE A 173 15.32 -4.68 6.30
N GLU A 174 16.09 -4.18 7.28
CA GLU A 174 17.19 -4.92 7.91
C GLU A 174 16.71 -6.16 8.65
N THR A 175 15.54 -6.11 9.28
CA THR A 175 15.02 -7.26 10.05
C THR A 175 14.36 -8.31 9.15
N ALA A 176 13.85 -7.90 7.98
CA ALA A 176 13.18 -8.81 7.05
C ALA A 176 14.13 -9.53 6.08
N GLY A 177 15.31 -8.94 5.82
CA GLY A 177 16.40 -9.49 5.00
C GLY A 177 17.28 -10.47 5.76
#